data_AF-A0A955S4J9-F1
#
_entry.id   AF-A0A955S4J9-F1
#
_cell.length_a   1.000
_cell.length_b   1.000
_cell.length_c   1.000
_cell.angle_alpha   90.00
_cell.angle_beta   90.00
_cell.angle_gamma   90.00
#
_symmetry.space_group_name_H-M   'P 1'
#
loop_
_entity.id
_entity.type
_entity.pdbx_description
1 polymer ?
#
loop_
_entity_poly.entity_id
_entity_poly.type
_entity_poly.pdbx_seq_one_letter_code
_entity_poly.pdbx_strand_id
1 'polypeptide(L)'
;MLKKYLLSLSFIGFLIPVLSICPARAETAGKLYTSARQHNWITVQNLLETSSFDQEELNNVLGLAVAAENSEMIELLAEKGADINHLSSWNTPLLINAIMHDKFTAAKKLVLLGADIQIRGYHREEQNIYLSWDWTPLMCAARQGLLDLAQTILDKGADINEIGWSQSRRVPENAADIAAYSGHMDVLQLLLKKGAILSPNVLHKAVRAGHADIVKFLITEQRSNVNFLDPVQGKSPLMEAAWWGYKDILLELIHSGADVNQKGLFGHTSLGEAIRSNNPDSNRQLEIIMLLVENGADITDEDNVYLMTPLQLAIEQNRMDAVSFLEENME
;
A
#
# COMPACT_ATOMS: atom_id res chain seq x y z
N MET A 1 10.17 55.25 -26.95
CA MET A 1 10.88 55.59 -28.20
C MET A 1 11.42 54.28 -28.79
N LEU A 2 10.62 53.49 -29.52
CA LEU A 2 10.48 53.50 -30.99
C LEU A 2 11.80 53.40 -31.77
N LYS A 3 11.89 52.35 -32.63
CA LYS A 3 12.79 52.12 -33.79
C LYS A 3 14.22 51.66 -33.41
N LYS A 4 14.86 50.62 -33.98
CA LYS A 4 14.83 49.85 -35.26
C LYS A 4 15.40 48.45 -34.91
N TYR A 5 15.09 47.33 -35.57
CA TYR A 5 15.47 46.99 -36.95
C TYR A 5 14.64 45.82 -37.46
N LEU A 6 14.13 46.00 -38.67
CA LEU A 6 13.55 45.01 -39.55
C LEU A 6 14.58 44.68 -40.65
N LEU A 7 14.49 43.46 -41.19
CA LEU A 7 14.96 42.95 -42.50
C LEU A 7 16.26 42.13 -42.56
N SER A 8 16.14 40.84 -42.88
CA SER A 8 16.30 40.32 -44.26
C SER A 8 15.87 38.83 -44.33
N LEU A 9 14.86 38.50 -45.17
CA LEU A 9 14.92 37.64 -46.38
C LEU A 9 15.33 36.17 -46.08
N SER A 10 14.63 35.10 -46.46
CA SER A 10 13.77 34.83 -47.61
C SER A 10 13.07 33.46 -47.45
N PHE A 11 12.00 33.26 -48.23
CA PHE A 11 11.22 32.03 -48.46
C PHE A 11 12.00 30.70 -48.48
N ILE A 12 11.44 29.64 -47.90
CA ILE A 12 11.13 28.33 -48.55
C ILE A 12 10.28 27.51 -47.56
N GLY A 13 9.17 26.97 -48.05
CA GLY A 13 8.08 26.42 -47.26
C GLY A 13 8.34 25.04 -46.65
N PHE A 14 7.66 24.81 -45.53
CA PHE A 14 6.87 23.60 -45.33
C PHE A 14 5.55 24.06 -44.71
N LEU A 15 4.48 23.97 -45.49
CA LEU A 15 3.12 23.91 -44.96
C LEU A 15 3.05 22.69 -44.05
N ILE A 16 3.23 22.88 -42.74
CA ILE A 16 2.60 21.99 -41.78
C ILE A 16 1.12 22.35 -41.87
N PRO A 17 0.21 21.42 -42.22
CA PRO A 17 -1.20 21.72 -42.07
C PRO A 17 -1.43 21.92 -40.59
N VAL A 18 -1.56 23.17 -40.16
CA VAL A 18 -2.30 23.50 -38.96
C VAL A 18 -3.69 22.95 -39.25
N LEU A 19 -3.98 21.77 -38.71
CA LEU A 19 -5.34 21.26 -38.60
C LEU A 19 -6.11 22.39 -37.94
N SER A 20 -6.82 23.16 -38.76
CA SER A 20 -7.78 24.14 -38.31
C SER A 20 -8.80 23.32 -37.54
N ILE A 21 -8.71 23.37 -36.21
CA ILE A 21 -9.71 22.77 -35.34
C ILE A 21 -11.01 23.49 -35.70
N CYS A 22 -11.86 22.84 -36.49
CA CYS A 22 -13.14 23.41 -36.85
C CYS A 22 -13.88 23.76 -35.55
N PRO A 23 -14.40 24.98 -35.39
CA PRO A 23 -15.07 25.40 -34.15
C PRO A 23 -16.25 24.47 -33.77
N ALA A 24 -16.91 23.87 -34.76
CA ALA A 24 -17.95 22.85 -34.55
C ALA A 24 -17.41 21.54 -33.90
N ARG A 25 -16.16 21.16 -34.20
CA ARG A 25 -15.50 20.01 -33.54
C ARG A 25 -15.16 20.31 -32.09
N ALA A 26 -14.61 21.51 -31.83
CA ALA A 26 -14.34 21.95 -30.45
C ALA A 26 -15.63 22.03 -29.60
N GLU A 27 -16.75 22.47 -30.19
CA GLU A 27 -18.04 22.52 -29.51
C GLU A 27 -18.60 21.12 -29.20
N THR A 28 -18.47 20.16 -30.13
CA THR A 28 -18.95 18.78 -29.94
C THR A 28 -18.09 18.02 -28.93
N ALA A 29 -16.77 18.17 -28.96
CA ALA A 29 -15.86 17.65 -27.95
C ALA A 29 -16.13 18.22 -26.55
N GLY A 30 -16.35 19.54 -26.46
CA GLY A 30 -16.75 20.20 -25.22
C GLY A 30 -18.09 19.67 -24.69
N LYS A 31 -19.06 19.41 -25.57
CA LYS A 31 -20.35 18.80 -25.20
C LYS A 31 -20.19 17.36 -24.72
N LEU A 32 -19.32 16.56 -25.34
CA LEU A 32 -19.03 15.19 -24.90
C LEU A 32 -18.51 15.18 -23.46
N TYR A 33 -17.46 15.95 -23.19
CA TYR A 33 -16.85 16.02 -21.86
C TYR A 33 -17.80 16.58 -20.79
N THR A 34 -18.53 17.66 -21.11
CA THR A 34 -19.48 18.27 -20.15
C THR A 34 -20.66 17.35 -19.84
N SER A 35 -21.17 16.60 -20.83
CA SER A 35 -22.23 15.60 -20.62
C SER A 35 -21.75 14.45 -19.74
N ALA A 36 -20.54 13.94 -19.97
CA ALA A 36 -19.93 12.91 -19.13
C ALA A 36 -19.72 13.39 -17.68
N ARG A 37 -19.23 14.62 -17.50
CA ARG A 37 -19.05 15.24 -16.18
C ARG A 37 -20.37 15.42 -15.42
N GLN A 38 -21.47 15.58 -16.14
CA GLN A 38 -22.83 15.66 -15.58
C GLN A 38 -23.49 14.28 -15.42
N HIS A 39 -22.77 13.18 -15.69
CA HIS A 39 -23.31 11.82 -15.70
C HIS A 39 -24.48 11.61 -16.69
N ASN A 40 -24.57 12.43 -17.74
CA ASN A 40 -25.56 12.29 -18.80
C ASN A 40 -25.08 11.29 -19.85
N TRP A 41 -25.02 10.02 -19.46
CA TRP A 41 -24.45 8.93 -20.27
C TRP A 41 -25.23 8.63 -21.55
N ILE A 42 -26.53 8.92 -21.58
CA ILE A 42 -27.37 8.82 -22.78
C ILE A 42 -26.87 9.80 -23.85
N THR A 43 -26.57 11.04 -23.45
CA THR A 43 -26.06 12.05 -24.38
C THR A 43 -24.65 11.70 -24.84
N VAL A 44 -23.81 11.20 -23.93
CA VAL A 44 -22.47 10.70 -24.28
C VAL A 44 -22.56 9.58 -25.32
N GLN A 45 -23.41 8.58 -25.09
CA GLN A 45 -23.61 7.47 -26.03
C GLN A 45 -24.06 7.96 -27.40
N ASN A 46 -25.11 8.81 -27.45
CA ASN A 46 -25.58 9.38 -28.71
C ASN A 46 -24.46 10.12 -29.46
N LEU A 47 -23.66 10.91 -28.75
CA LEU A 47 -22.54 11.63 -29.36
C LEU A 47 -21.47 10.70 -29.93
N LEU A 48 -21.13 9.62 -29.22
CA LEU A 48 -20.18 8.57 -29.65
C LEU A 48 -20.69 7.76 -30.86
N GLU A 49 -22.01 7.70 -31.06
CA GLU A 49 -22.63 7.07 -32.23
C GLU A 49 -22.66 8.00 -33.45
N THR A 50 -22.90 9.30 -33.24
CA THR A 50 -23.09 10.25 -34.35
C THR A 50 -21.82 10.97 -34.80
N SER A 51 -20.75 10.94 -33.99
CA SER A 51 -19.55 11.77 -34.21
C SER A 51 -18.27 10.97 -34.00
N SER A 52 -17.19 11.39 -34.67
CA SER A 52 -15.84 10.87 -34.42
C SER A 52 -15.08 11.76 -33.44
N PHE A 53 -14.43 11.16 -32.46
CA PHE A 53 -13.56 11.85 -31.50
C PHE A 53 -12.13 11.35 -31.62
N ASP A 54 -11.16 12.17 -31.23
CA ASP A 54 -9.79 11.71 -31.12
C ASP A 54 -9.51 10.98 -29.79
N GLN A 55 -8.30 10.46 -29.69
CA GLN A 55 -7.85 9.66 -28.57
C GLN A 55 -7.93 10.43 -27.24
N GLU A 56 -7.53 11.71 -27.23
CA GLU A 56 -7.48 12.52 -26.01
C GLU A 56 -8.89 12.81 -25.49
N GLU A 57 -9.81 13.16 -26.39
CA GLU A 57 -11.23 13.36 -26.09
C GLU A 57 -11.85 12.08 -25.50
N LEU A 58 -11.58 10.92 -26.10
CA LEU A 58 -12.07 9.63 -25.61
C LEU A 58 -11.47 9.25 -24.24
N ASN A 59 -10.16 9.45 -24.05
CA ASN A 59 -9.47 9.13 -22.79
C ASN A 59 -10.00 9.98 -21.62
N ASN A 60 -10.23 11.28 -21.85
CA ASN A 60 -10.79 12.16 -20.82
C ASN A 60 -12.17 11.70 -20.35
N VAL A 61 -13.02 11.25 -21.29
CA VAL A 61 -14.36 10.73 -20.98
C VAL A 61 -14.29 9.35 -20.34
N LEU A 62 -13.34 8.51 -20.73
CA LEU A 62 -13.08 7.21 -20.10
C LEU A 62 -12.69 7.37 -18.62
N GLY A 63 -11.82 8.34 -18.29
CA GLY A 63 -11.50 8.67 -16.91
C GLY A 63 -12.73 9.03 -16.06
N LEU A 64 -13.67 9.79 -16.64
CA LEU A 64 -14.94 10.14 -15.98
C LEU A 64 -15.87 8.93 -15.83
N ALA A 65 -15.94 8.06 -16.83
CA ALA A 65 -16.72 6.83 -16.77
C ALA A 65 -16.19 5.88 -15.67
N VAL A 66 -14.87 5.76 -15.54
CA VAL A 66 -14.21 5.03 -14.45
C VAL A 66 -14.53 5.64 -13.08
N ALA A 67 -14.42 6.96 -12.95
CA ALA A 67 -14.76 7.66 -11.70
C ALA A 67 -16.22 7.45 -11.27
N ALA A 68 -17.11 7.31 -12.25
CA ALA A 68 -18.53 7.06 -12.07
C ALA A 68 -18.92 5.57 -11.93
N GLU A 69 -17.96 4.64 -12.00
CA GLU A 69 -18.19 3.19 -12.04
C GLU A 69 -19.16 2.72 -13.15
N ASN A 70 -19.24 3.45 -14.25
CA ASN A 70 -20.12 3.11 -15.37
C ASN A 70 -19.45 2.08 -16.30
N SER A 71 -19.69 0.79 -16.04
CA SER A 71 -19.03 -0.32 -16.74
C SER A 71 -19.40 -0.42 -18.21
N GLU A 72 -20.67 -0.14 -18.55
CA GLU A 72 -21.17 -0.13 -19.91
C GLU A 72 -20.53 0.98 -20.73
N MET A 73 -20.38 2.17 -20.14
CA MET A 73 -19.72 3.29 -20.80
C MET A 73 -18.21 3.05 -20.96
N ILE A 74 -17.56 2.42 -19.99
CA ILE A 74 -16.14 2.03 -20.12
C ILE A 74 -15.95 1.09 -21.31
N GLU A 75 -16.83 0.10 -21.47
CA GLU A 75 -16.80 -0.83 -22.61
C GLU A 75 -17.01 -0.11 -23.94
N LEU A 76 -18.05 0.71 -24.04
CA LEU A 76 -18.34 1.47 -25.24
C LEU A 76 -17.17 2.39 -25.63
N LEU A 77 -16.56 3.07 -24.66
CA LEU A 77 -15.42 3.94 -24.93
C LEU A 77 -14.20 3.15 -25.40
N ALA A 78 -13.92 1.98 -24.82
CA ALA A 78 -12.88 1.09 -25.28
C ALA A 78 -13.12 0.61 -26.73
N GLU A 79 -14.36 0.24 -27.06
CA GLU A 79 -14.76 -0.14 -28.43
C GLU A 79 -14.57 1.02 -29.43
N LYS A 80 -14.77 2.26 -28.98
CA LYS A 80 -14.54 3.48 -29.78
C LYS A 80 -13.06 3.85 -29.89
N GLY A 81 -12.17 3.10 -29.24
CA GLY A 81 -10.73 3.27 -29.33
C GLY A 81 -10.13 4.08 -28.17
N ALA A 82 -10.84 4.31 -27.07
CA ALA A 82 -10.23 4.88 -25.86
C ALA A 82 -9.09 3.99 -25.35
N ASP A 83 -7.99 4.61 -24.94
CA ASP A 83 -6.82 3.89 -24.43
C ASP A 83 -7.05 3.49 -22.98
N ILE A 84 -7.23 2.20 -22.75
CA ILE A 84 -7.48 1.61 -21.44
C ILE A 84 -6.27 1.77 -20.48
N ASN A 85 -5.07 2.02 -21.02
CA ASN A 85 -3.83 2.19 -20.26
C ASN A 85 -3.39 3.65 -20.12
N HIS A 86 -4.23 4.61 -20.50
CA HIS A 86 -3.86 6.02 -20.41
C HIS A 86 -3.57 6.44 -18.96
N LEU A 87 -2.78 7.50 -18.85
CA LEU A 87 -2.39 8.07 -17.57
C LEU A 87 -3.36 9.19 -17.18
N SER A 88 -3.67 9.29 -15.90
CA SER A 88 -4.44 10.41 -15.36
C SER A 88 -3.66 11.73 -15.49
N SER A 89 -4.31 12.85 -15.16
CA SER A 89 -3.63 14.16 -15.03
C SER A 89 -2.46 14.13 -14.03
N TRP A 90 -2.48 13.16 -13.13
CA TRP A 90 -1.42 12.89 -12.17
C TRP A 90 -0.48 11.80 -12.66
N ASN A 91 -0.35 11.51 -13.95
CA ASN A 91 0.58 10.50 -14.46
C ASN A 91 0.41 9.10 -13.80
N THR A 92 -0.78 8.80 -13.28
CA THR A 92 -1.09 7.51 -12.64
C THR A 92 -1.85 6.65 -13.64
N PRO A 93 -1.45 5.39 -13.87
CA PRO A 93 -2.20 4.48 -14.73
C PRO A 93 -3.66 4.37 -14.31
N LEU A 94 -4.57 4.38 -15.28
CA LEU A 94 -6.02 4.37 -15.05
C LEU A 94 -6.46 3.21 -14.15
N LEU A 95 -5.93 1.99 -14.37
CA LEU A 95 -6.23 0.81 -13.58
C LEU A 95 -5.83 0.98 -12.10
N ILE A 96 -4.60 1.44 -11.85
CA ILE A 96 -4.12 1.69 -10.47
C ILE A 96 -4.96 2.78 -9.81
N ASN A 97 -5.25 3.86 -10.54
CA ASN A 97 -6.09 4.95 -10.06
C ASN A 97 -7.50 4.46 -9.67
N ALA A 98 -8.11 3.60 -10.48
CA ALA A 98 -9.40 3.00 -10.19
C ALA A 98 -9.38 2.18 -8.89
N ILE A 99 -8.35 1.35 -8.68
CA ILE A 99 -8.22 0.52 -7.47
C ILE A 99 -8.02 1.39 -6.22
N MET A 100 -7.17 2.41 -6.31
CA MET A 100 -6.82 3.26 -5.17
C MET A 100 -7.93 4.22 -4.74
N HIS A 101 -8.90 4.49 -5.61
CA HIS A 101 -10.04 5.37 -5.36
C HIS A 101 -11.38 4.61 -5.27
N ASP A 102 -11.31 3.34 -4.88
CA ASP A 102 -12.47 2.49 -4.58
C ASP A 102 -13.44 2.31 -5.77
N LYS A 103 -12.91 2.34 -7.00
CA LYS A 103 -13.65 2.11 -8.25
C LYS A 103 -13.50 0.66 -8.69
N PHE A 104 -13.88 -0.28 -7.83
CA PHE A 104 -13.59 -1.70 -8.00
C PHE A 104 -14.32 -2.33 -9.19
N THR A 105 -15.55 -1.89 -9.47
CA THR A 105 -16.32 -2.38 -10.62
C THR A 105 -15.66 -1.95 -11.92
N ALA A 106 -15.27 -0.67 -11.99
CA ALA A 106 -14.52 -0.13 -13.11
C ALA A 106 -13.15 -0.81 -13.25
N ALA A 107 -12.39 -0.98 -12.16
CA ALA A 107 -11.09 -1.66 -12.18
C ALA A 107 -11.21 -3.08 -12.74
N LYS A 108 -12.18 -3.87 -12.27
CA LYS A 108 -12.43 -5.22 -12.81
C LYS A 108 -12.77 -5.17 -14.29
N LYS A 109 -13.60 -4.21 -14.72
CA LYS A 109 -13.93 -4.03 -16.15
C LYS A 109 -12.71 -3.69 -16.99
N LEU A 110 -11.83 -2.80 -16.52
CA LEU A 110 -10.58 -2.46 -17.20
C LEU A 110 -9.68 -3.70 -17.37
N VAL A 111 -9.52 -4.52 -16.33
CA VAL A 111 -8.76 -5.79 -16.42
C VAL A 111 -9.39 -6.75 -17.46
N LEU A 112 -10.71 -6.86 -17.49
CA LEU A 112 -11.41 -7.70 -18.46
C LEU A 112 -11.21 -7.22 -19.91
N LEU A 113 -11.14 -5.90 -20.11
CA LEU A 113 -10.88 -5.24 -21.39
C LEU A 113 -9.40 -5.27 -21.81
N GLY A 114 -8.51 -5.84 -21.01
CA GLY A 114 -7.09 -5.99 -21.35
C GLY A 114 -6.21 -4.82 -20.92
N ALA A 115 -6.58 -4.11 -19.84
CA ALA A 115 -5.65 -3.23 -19.16
C ALA A 115 -4.35 -3.97 -18.80
N ASP A 116 -3.22 -3.26 -18.85
CA ASP A 116 -1.92 -3.80 -18.47
C ASP A 116 -1.92 -4.14 -16.98
N ILE A 117 -1.95 -5.45 -16.71
CA ILE A 117 -1.99 -6.02 -15.37
C ILE A 117 -0.64 -5.96 -14.64
N GLN A 118 0.46 -5.63 -15.34
CA GLN A 118 1.80 -5.49 -14.77
C GLN A 118 2.24 -4.04 -14.65
N ILE A 119 1.34 -3.10 -14.97
CA ILE A 119 1.63 -1.68 -14.92
C ILE A 119 2.08 -1.28 -13.51
N ARG A 120 3.16 -0.50 -13.41
CA ARG A 120 3.63 0.02 -12.14
C ARG A 120 2.95 1.34 -11.82
N GLY A 121 2.84 1.64 -10.52
CA GLY A 121 2.37 2.94 -10.05
C GLY A 121 3.29 4.09 -10.50
N TYR A 122 3.11 5.27 -9.90
CA TYR A 122 3.82 6.47 -10.35
C TYR A 122 5.20 6.59 -9.70
N HIS A 123 6.17 7.01 -10.50
CA HIS A 123 7.42 7.60 -10.04
C HIS A 123 7.40 9.08 -10.36
N ARG A 124 7.45 9.92 -9.33
CA ARG A 124 7.52 11.38 -9.48
C ARG A 124 8.71 11.96 -8.75
N GLU A 125 9.32 12.93 -9.40
CA GLU A 125 10.28 13.83 -8.81
C GLU A 125 9.76 15.24 -9.05
N GLU A 126 9.23 15.86 -8.00
CA GLU A 126 8.76 17.25 -8.06
C GLU A 126 9.48 18.04 -6.97
N GLN A 127 10.24 19.07 -7.36
CA GLN A 127 10.94 19.97 -6.43
C GLN A 127 11.85 19.23 -5.41
N ASN A 128 12.62 18.24 -5.86
CA ASN A 128 13.45 17.35 -5.01
C ASN A 128 12.67 16.49 -4.01
N ILE A 129 11.34 16.41 -4.13
CA ILE A 129 10.52 15.42 -3.41
C ILE A 129 10.29 14.26 -4.36
N TYR A 130 10.96 13.14 -4.08
CA TYR A 130 10.68 11.89 -4.75
C TYR A 130 9.40 11.32 -4.12
N LEU A 131 8.35 11.11 -4.91
CA LEU A 131 7.16 10.35 -4.52
C LEU A 131 7.08 9.14 -5.45
N SER A 132 7.40 7.97 -4.90
CA SER A 132 7.46 6.72 -5.65
C SER A 132 6.58 5.71 -4.97
N TRP A 133 5.56 5.28 -5.70
CA TRP A 133 4.72 4.16 -5.36
C TRP A 133 4.81 3.16 -6.50
N ASP A 134 5.60 2.12 -6.29
CA ASP A 134 5.92 1.12 -7.31
C ASP A 134 5.16 -0.18 -7.00
N TRP A 135 3.83 -0.13 -7.05
CA TRP A 135 3.00 -1.31 -6.86
C TRP A 135 2.28 -1.66 -8.16
N THR A 136 2.09 -2.97 -8.35
CA THR A 136 1.26 -3.53 -9.42
C THR A 136 -0.24 -3.48 -9.05
N PRO A 137 -1.16 -3.65 -10.01
CA PRO A 137 -2.58 -3.79 -9.73
C PRO A 137 -2.89 -4.90 -8.72
N LEU A 138 -2.14 -6.02 -8.76
CA LEU A 138 -2.30 -7.11 -7.80
C LEU A 138 -1.95 -6.69 -6.37
N MET A 139 -0.85 -5.94 -6.18
CA MET A 139 -0.47 -5.40 -4.87
C MET A 139 -1.49 -4.39 -4.34
N CYS A 140 -2.03 -3.52 -5.21
CA CYS A 140 -3.09 -2.58 -4.83
C CYS A 140 -4.37 -3.32 -4.45
N ALA A 141 -4.77 -4.35 -5.20
CA ALA A 141 -5.90 -5.21 -4.86
C ALA A 141 -5.69 -5.93 -3.52
N ALA A 142 -4.46 -6.39 -3.26
CA ALA A 142 -4.10 -7.02 -2.00
C ALA A 142 -4.14 -6.06 -0.80
N ARG A 143 -3.73 -4.80 -0.98
CA ARG A 143 -3.85 -3.78 0.09
C ARG A 143 -5.30 -3.49 0.46
N GLN A 144 -6.21 -3.52 -0.52
CA GLN A 144 -7.62 -3.15 -0.36
C GLN A 144 -8.52 -4.36 -0.04
N GLY A 145 -8.00 -5.59 0.00
CA GLY A 145 -8.79 -6.78 0.31
C GLY A 145 -9.72 -7.22 -0.82
N LEU A 146 -9.39 -6.91 -2.07
CA LEU A 146 -10.28 -7.14 -3.21
C LEU A 146 -10.12 -8.56 -3.77
N LEU A 147 -10.66 -9.55 -3.07
CA LEU A 147 -10.53 -10.97 -3.43
C LEU A 147 -10.90 -11.26 -4.89
N ASP A 148 -12.07 -10.79 -5.33
CA ASP A 148 -12.57 -10.98 -6.70
C ASP A 148 -11.65 -10.36 -7.77
N LEU A 149 -11.13 -9.16 -7.48
CA LEU A 149 -10.25 -8.45 -8.40
C LEU A 149 -8.88 -9.12 -8.44
N ALA A 150 -8.32 -9.49 -7.28
CA ALA A 150 -7.07 -10.22 -7.19
C ALA A 150 -7.15 -11.55 -7.96
N GLN A 151 -8.25 -12.30 -7.80
CA GLN A 151 -8.50 -13.52 -8.57
C GLN A 151 -8.54 -13.24 -10.07
N THR A 152 -9.25 -12.19 -10.50
CA THR A 152 -9.35 -11.80 -11.92
C THR A 152 -7.98 -11.42 -12.50
N ILE A 153 -7.18 -10.64 -11.76
CA ILE A 153 -5.83 -10.21 -12.17
C ILE A 153 -4.90 -11.43 -12.31
N LEU A 154 -4.96 -12.38 -11.36
CA LEU A 154 -4.20 -13.63 -11.43
C LEU A 154 -4.62 -14.52 -12.60
N ASP A 155 -5.92 -14.61 -12.89
CA ASP A 155 -6.42 -15.40 -14.03
C ASP A 155 -6.05 -14.77 -15.39
N LYS A 156 -5.71 -13.49 -15.41
CA LYS A 156 -5.11 -12.81 -16.58
C LYS A 156 -3.59 -12.95 -16.68
N GLY A 157 -2.95 -13.66 -15.75
CA GLY A 157 -1.53 -14.00 -15.83
C GLY A 157 -0.60 -12.99 -15.15
N ALA A 158 -1.07 -12.25 -14.14
CA ALA A 158 -0.18 -11.40 -13.34
C ALA A 158 0.89 -12.22 -12.63
N ASP A 159 2.12 -11.71 -12.62
CA ASP A 159 3.19 -12.31 -11.84
C ASP A 159 2.92 -12.11 -10.35
N ILE A 160 2.65 -13.22 -9.68
CA ILE A 160 2.25 -13.27 -8.28
C ILE A 160 3.38 -12.88 -7.31
N ASN A 161 4.64 -13.02 -7.74
CA ASN A 161 5.82 -12.81 -6.91
C ASN A 161 6.57 -11.51 -7.23
N GLU A 162 5.95 -10.63 -8.03
CA GLU A 162 6.47 -9.30 -8.25
C GLU A 162 6.66 -8.57 -6.91
N ILE A 163 7.71 -7.77 -6.85
CA ILE A 163 8.06 -6.96 -5.69
C ILE A 163 7.91 -5.48 -6.04
N GLY A 164 7.39 -4.74 -5.07
CA GLY A 164 7.12 -3.33 -5.19
C GLY A 164 7.62 -2.54 -3.99
N TRP A 165 7.69 -1.22 -4.15
CA TRP A 165 8.21 -0.31 -3.14
C TRP A 165 7.18 0.74 -2.73
N SER A 166 7.10 1.00 -1.43
CA SER A 166 6.38 2.14 -0.85
C SER A 166 7.27 2.87 0.14
N GLN A 167 7.30 4.20 0.04
CA GLN A 167 8.16 5.05 0.90
C GLN A 167 7.83 4.94 2.38
N SER A 168 6.57 4.65 2.71
CA SER A 168 6.14 4.48 4.10
C SER A 168 6.70 3.19 4.71
N ARG A 169 6.97 2.16 3.89
CA ARG A 169 7.33 0.82 4.36
C ARG A 169 8.82 0.51 4.27
N ARG A 170 9.58 1.18 3.38
CA ARG A 170 11.05 1.09 3.25
C ARG A 170 11.64 -0.32 3.05
N VAL A 171 10.80 -1.32 2.78
CA VAL A 171 11.18 -2.69 2.46
C VAL A 171 10.40 -3.13 1.22
N PRO A 172 11.00 -3.84 0.24
CA PRO A 172 10.27 -4.45 -0.85
C PRO A 172 9.19 -5.41 -0.33
N GLU A 173 8.05 -5.44 -0.99
CA GLU A 173 6.95 -6.33 -0.63
C GLU A 173 6.28 -6.88 -1.89
N ASN A 174 5.81 -8.11 -1.83
CA ASN A 174 4.90 -8.67 -2.82
C ASN A 174 3.44 -8.54 -2.35
N ALA A 175 2.51 -8.97 -3.20
CA ALA A 175 1.08 -8.90 -2.89
C ALA A 175 0.69 -9.68 -1.62
N ALA A 176 1.33 -10.83 -1.34
CA ALA A 176 0.98 -11.66 -0.18
C ALA A 176 1.42 -11.01 1.13
N ASP A 177 2.63 -10.45 1.17
CA ASP A 177 3.10 -9.64 2.28
C ASP A 177 2.19 -8.44 2.56
N ILE A 178 1.74 -7.77 1.49
CA ILE A 178 0.84 -6.62 1.60
C ILE A 178 -0.52 -7.06 2.17
N ALA A 179 -1.08 -8.19 1.70
CA ALA A 179 -2.33 -8.73 2.23
C ALA A 179 -2.21 -9.09 3.73
N ALA A 180 -1.08 -9.67 4.14
CA ALA A 180 -0.79 -10.00 5.53
C ALA A 180 -0.70 -8.74 6.41
N TYR A 181 0.01 -7.71 5.95
CA TYR A 181 0.08 -6.43 6.65
C TYR A 181 -1.28 -5.72 6.72
N SER A 182 -2.09 -5.81 5.67
CA SER A 182 -3.38 -5.10 5.59
C SER A 182 -4.53 -5.84 6.27
N GLY A 183 -4.33 -7.07 6.75
CA GLY A 183 -5.38 -7.82 7.47
C GLY A 183 -6.34 -8.59 6.57
N HIS A 184 -5.97 -8.84 5.31
CA HIS A 184 -6.84 -9.48 4.33
C HIS A 184 -6.52 -10.97 4.19
N MET A 185 -6.98 -11.76 5.15
CA MET A 185 -6.75 -13.20 5.24
C MET A 185 -7.21 -13.98 3.99
N ASP A 186 -8.36 -13.62 3.44
CA ASP A 186 -8.93 -14.26 2.25
C ASP A 186 -8.06 -14.06 1.00
N VAL A 187 -7.57 -12.85 0.77
CA VAL A 187 -6.62 -12.54 -0.30
C VAL A 187 -5.29 -13.23 -0.04
N LEU A 188 -4.78 -13.20 1.20
CA LEU A 188 -3.55 -13.89 1.56
C LEU A 188 -3.64 -15.40 1.24
N GLN A 189 -4.74 -16.05 1.63
CA GLN A 189 -4.97 -17.47 1.34
C GLN A 189 -5.08 -17.74 -0.16
N LEU A 190 -5.76 -16.88 -0.92
CA LEU A 190 -5.80 -16.97 -2.38
C LEU A 190 -4.40 -16.92 -2.99
N LEU A 191 -3.60 -15.92 -2.59
CA LEU A 191 -2.25 -15.72 -3.10
C LEU A 191 -1.36 -16.92 -2.79
N LEU A 192 -1.37 -17.41 -1.55
CA LEU A 192 -0.61 -18.60 -1.15
C LEU A 192 -1.04 -19.85 -1.94
N LYS A 193 -2.35 -20.05 -2.11
CA LYS A 193 -2.89 -21.16 -2.93
C LYS A 193 -2.42 -21.10 -4.38
N LYS A 194 -2.19 -19.90 -4.91
CA LYS A 194 -1.70 -19.64 -6.27
C LYS A 194 -0.16 -19.63 -6.38
N GLY A 195 0.57 -19.88 -5.28
CA GLY A 195 2.03 -20.02 -5.27
C GLY A 195 2.80 -18.75 -4.94
N ALA A 196 2.18 -17.80 -4.24
CA ALA A 196 2.89 -16.65 -3.69
C ALA A 196 3.91 -17.08 -2.64
N ILE A 197 5.10 -16.46 -2.65
CA ILE A 197 6.17 -16.71 -1.69
C ILE A 197 6.14 -15.61 -0.63
N LEU A 198 6.05 -15.97 0.65
CA LEU A 198 6.12 -14.99 1.73
C LEU A 198 7.56 -14.52 1.96
N SER A 199 7.74 -13.24 2.27
CA SER A 199 9.04 -12.79 2.76
C SER A 199 9.28 -13.27 4.20
N PRO A 200 10.54 -13.43 4.64
CA PRO A 200 10.86 -13.72 6.04
C PRO A 200 10.26 -12.71 7.03
N ASN A 201 10.03 -11.47 6.61
CA ASN A 201 9.49 -10.38 7.43
C ASN A 201 7.96 -10.35 7.50
N VAL A 202 7.24 -11.27 6.84
CA VAL A 202 5.77 -11.27 6.84
C VAL A 202 5.17 -11.30 8.25
N LEU A 203 5.81 -12.03 9.17
CA LEU A 203 5.35 -12.13 10.55
C LEU A 203 5.46 -10.78 11.28
N HIS A 204 6.58 -10.07 11.15
CA HIS A 204 6.73 -8.70 11.66
C HIS A 204 5.63 -7.78 11.13
N LYS A 205 5.34 -7.86 9.82
CA LYS A 205 4.31 -7.04 9.19
C LYS A 205 2.93 -7.27 9.81
N ALA A 206 2.53 -8.52 9.99
CA ALA A 206 1.26 -8.87 10.63
C ALA A 206 1.21 -8.46 12.11
N VAL A 207 2.33 -8.60 12.84
CA VAL A 207 2.44 -8.18 14.25
C VAL A 207 2.32 -6.67 14.39
N ARG A 208 3.05 -5.86 13.60
CA ARG A 208 2.96 -4.38 13.64
C ARG A 208 1.57 -3.86 13.32
N ALA A 209 0.86 -4.57 12.44
CA ALA A 209 -0.51 -4.22 12.07
C ALA A 209 -1.56 -4.73 13.08
N GLY A 210 -1.17 -5.61 14.01
CA GLY A 210 -2.07 -6.13 15.05
C GLY A 210 -3.04 -7.21 14.57
N HIS A 211 -2.78 -7.87 13.45
CA HIS A 211 -3.66 -8.89 12.88
C HIS A 211 -3.42 -10.27 13.51
N ALA A 212 -4.01 -10.50 14.69
CA ALA A 212 -3.78 -11.72 15.48
C ALA A 212 -4.14 -13.03 14.75
N ASP A 213 -5.20 -13.01 13.94
CA ASP A 213 -5.62 -14.13 13.10
C ASP A 213 -4.59 -14.48 12.03
N ILE A 214 -4.01 -13.46 11.37
CA ILE A 214 -2.94 -13.63 10.39
C ILE A 214 -1.65 -14.08 11.08
N VAL A 215 -1.29 -13.50 12.23
CA VAL A 215 -0.13 -13.95 13.02
C VAL A 215 -0.24 -15.45 13.32
N LYS A 216 -1.39 -15.88 13.86
CA LYS A 216 -1.64 -17.28 14.17
C LYS A 216 -1.51 -18.16 12.93
N PHE A 217 -2.14 -17.79 11.82
CA PHE A 217 -2.04 -18.52 10.56
C PHE A 217 -0.59 -18.63 10.04
N LEU A 218 0.18 -17.54 10.11
CA LEU A 218 1.58 -17.52 9.67
C LEU A 218 2.48 -18.42 10.52
N ILE A 219 2.20 -18.54 11.81
CA ILE A 219 2.93 -19.41 12.72
C ILE A 219 2.52 -20.88 12.51
N THR A 220 1.23 -21.19 12.54
CA THR A 220 0.76 -22.59 12.54
C THR A 220 0.81 -23.23 11.16
N GLU A 221 0.39 -22.51 10.12
CA GLU A 221 0.25 -23.08 8.76
C GLU A 221 1.48 -22.80 7.90
N GLN A 222 2.07 -21.59 8.01
CA GLN A 222 3.24 -21.20 7.20
C GLN A 222 4.57 -21.44 7.91
N ARG A 223 4.55 -21.87 9.18
CA ARG A 223 5.74 -22.19 10.00
C ARG A 223 6.76 -21.04 10.02
N SER A 224 6.27 -19.80 10.11
CA SER A 224 7.12 -18.62 10.19
C SER A 224 8.03 -18.69 11.42
N ASN A 225 9.29 -18.28 11.27
CA ASN A 225 10.23 -18.26 12.39
C ASN A 225 9.86 -17.14 13.39
N VAL A 226 9.33 -17.52 14.55
CA VAL A 226 8.91 -16.61 15.62
C VAL A 226 10.05 -15.81 16.26
N ASN A 227 11.31 -16.22 16.04
CA ASN A 227 12.52 -15.57 16.55
C ASN A 227 13.34 -14.89 15.44
N PHE A 228 12.78 -14.71 14.24
CA PHE A 228 13.44 -13.96 13.17
C PHE A 228 13.64 -12.51 13.62
N LEU A 229 14.82 -11.94 13.37
CA LEU A 229 15.07 -10.53 13.68
C LEU A 229 14.86 -9.69 12.42
N ASP A 230 14.03 -8.66 12.51
CA ASP A 230 13.82 -7.71 11.43
C ASP A 230 15.17 -7.08 11.04
N PRO A 231 15.59 -7.11 9.76
CA PRO A 231 16.92 -6.67 9.35
C PRO A 231 17.11 -5.15 9.42
N VAL A 232 16.04 -4.36 9.58
CA VAL A 232 16.08 -2.89 9.58
C VAL A 232 16.09 -2.36 11.02
N GLN A 233 15.18 -2.84 11.86
CA GLN A 233 15.01 -2.42 13.25
C GLN A 233 15.73 -3.35 14.23
N GLY A 234 16.06 -4.57 13.82
CA GLY A 234 16.66 -5.61 14.65
C GLY A 234 15.76 -6.08 15.79
N LYS A 235 14.44 -5.94 15.66
CA LYS A 235 13.47 -6.41 16.66
C LYS A 235 13.03 -7.83 16.33
N SER A 236 12.68 -8.61 17.35
CA SER A 236 11.92 -9.87 17.18
C SER A 236 10.42 -9.57 17.06
N PRO A 237 9.60 -10.51 16.56
CA PRO A 237 8.14 -10.37 16.57
C PRO A 237 7.61 -10.13 17.99
N LEU A 238 8.20 -10.78 19.00
CA LEU A 238 7.80 -10.61 20.40
C LEU A 238 8.09 -9.19 20.91
N MET A 239 9.23 -8.60 20.53
CA MET A 239 9.55 -7.20 20.85
C MET A 239 8.55 -6.22 20.23
N GLU A 240 8.11 -6.48 19.00
CA GLU A 240 7.11 -5.63 18.34
C GLU A 240 5.75 -5.76 19.00
N ALA A 241 5.31 -6.98 19.32
CA ALA A 241 4.07 -7.21 20.06
C ALA A 241 4.10 -6.53 21.44
N ALA A 242 5.25 -6.58 22.12
CA ALA A 242 5.47 -5.93 23.40
C ALA A 242 5.41 -4.39 23.31
N TRP A 243 6.07 -3.80 22.31
CA TRP A 243 6.05 -2.36 22.06
C TRP A 243 4.64 -1.84 21.76
N TRP A 244 3.88 -2.54 20.91
CA TRP A 244 2.51 -2.13 20.57
C TRP A 244 1.46 -2.55 21.61
N GLY A 245 1.87 -3.36 22.59
CA GLY A 245 1.04 -3.91 23.64
C GLY A 245 -0.05 -4.87 23.15
N TYR A 246 0.23 -5.66 22.11
CA TYR A 246 -0.73 -6.63 21.57
C TYR A 246 -0.71 -7.92 22.38
N LYS A 247 -1.49 -7.98 23.48
CA LYS A 247 -1.54 -9.12 24.40
C LYS A 247 -1.77 -10.47 23.71
N ASP A 248 -2.79 -10.57 22.86
CA ASP A 248 -3.15 -11.85 22.24
C ASP A 248 -2.03 -12.35 21.30
N ILE A 249 -1.39 -11.43 20.57
CA ILE A 249 -0.26 -11.73 19.70
C ILE A 249 0.97 -12.10 20.54
N LEU A 250 1.23 -11.39 21.63
CA LEU A 250 2.33 -11.66 22.55
C LEU A 250 2.24 -13.09 23.09
N LEU A 251 1.06 -13.48 23.59
CA LEU A 251 0.82 -14.82 24.12
C LEU A 251 0.92 -15.91 23.04
N GLU A 252 0.37 -15.67 21.85
CA GLU A 252 0.51 -16.62 20.73
C GLU A 252 1.99 -16.85 20.37
N LEU A 253 2.80 -15.79 20.34
CA LEU A 253 4.24 -15.88 20.07
C LEU A 253 4.97 -16.66 21.18
N ILE A 254 4.70 -16.38 22.45
CA ILE A 254 5.29 -17.10 23.60
C ILE A 254 4.92 -18.59 23.55
N HIS A 255 3.63 -18.92 23.38
CA HIS A 255 3.17 -20.30 23.26
C HIS A 255 3.79 -21.03 22.07
N SER A 256 4.19 -20.30 21.04
CA SER A 256 4.83 -20.83 19.83
C SER A 256 6.36 -20.89 19.93
N GLY A 257 6.94 -20.63 21.11
CA GLY A 257 8.38 -20.77 21.37
C GLY A 257 9.20 -19.53 21.04
N ALA A 258 8.60 -18.34 21.08
CA ALA A 258 9.37 -17.10 21.06
C ALA A 258 10.30 -17.02 22.28
N ASP A 259 11.56 -16.67 22.06
CA ASP A 259 12.53 -16.46 23.13
C ASP A 259 12.26 -15.10 23.80
N VAL A 260 11.72 -15.17 25.02
CA VAL A 260 11.34 -14.00 25.83
C VAL A 260 12.54 -13.09 26.13
N ASN A 261 13.74 -13.65 26.16
CA ASN A 261 14.99 -12.95 26.48
C ASN A 261 15.88 -12.73 25.26
N GLN A 262 15.36 -12.95 24.04
CA GLN A 262 16.10 -12.66 22.82
C GLN A 262 16.53 -11.18 22.85
N LYS A 263 17.80 -10.91 22.53
CA LYS A 263 18.30 -9.54 22.33
C LYS A 263 18.22 -9.14 20.87
N GLY A 264 17.61 -7.99 20.64
CA GLY A 264 17.56 -7.34 19.35
C GLY A 264 18.79 -6.47 19.09
N LEU A 265 18.67 -5.59 18.10
CA LEU A 265 19.61 -4.49 17.92
C LEU A 265 19.68 -3.68 19.22
N PHE A 266 20.88 -3.17 19.54
CA PHE A 266 21.13 -2.39 20.76
C PHE A 266 20.94 -3.17 22.07
N GLY A 267 20.80 -4.49 22.02
CA GLY A 267 20.59 -5.31 23.22
C GLY A 267 19.20 -5.16 23.84
N HIS A 268 18.24 -4.58 23.11
CA HIS A 268 16.88 -4.45 23.60
C HIS A 268 16.20 -5.82 23.69
N THR A 269 15.47 -6.06 24.78
CA THR A 269 14.62 -7.23 25.01
C THR A 269 13.15 -6.86 24.84
N SER A 270 12.25 -7.85 24.79
CA SER A 270 10.80 -7.60 24.77
C SER A 270 10.32 -6.81 25.99
N LEU A 271 10.90 -7.06 27.17
CA LEU A 271 10.60 -6.31 28.39
C LEU A 271 11.05 -4.84 28.27
N GLY A 272 12.26 -4.61 27.77
CA GLY A 272 12.76 -3.24 27.54
C GLY A 272 11.93 -2.48 26.50
N GLU A 273 11.44 -3.14 25.47
CA GLU A 273 10.55 -2.53 24.46
C GLU A 273 9.16 -2.25 25.02
N ALA A 274 8.63 -3.11 25.91
CA ALA A 274 7.38 -2.85 26.62
C ALA A 274 7.47 -1.59 27.52
N ILE A 275 8.60 -1.37 28.18
CA ILE A 275 8.80 -0.22 29.06
C ILE A 275 8.95 1.08 28.26
N ARG A 276 9.71 1.06 27.15
CA ARG A 276 9.93 2.22 26.26
C ARG A 276 8.72 2.61 25.42
N SER A 277 7.70 1.75 25.35
CA SER A 277 6.50 2.03 24.59
C SER A 277 5.88 3.37 24.99
N ASN A 278 5.52 4.17 23.98
CA ASN A 278 4.83 5.44 24.16
C ASN A 278 3.29 5.29 24.11
N ASN A 279 2.79 4.08 24.35
CA ASN A 279 1.36 3.80 24.35
C ASN A 279 0.66 4.65 25.45
N PRO A 280 -0.35 5.46 25.10
CA PRO A 280 -1.05 6.30 26.07
C PRO A 280 -1.87 5.50 27.09
N ASP A 281 -2.17 4.23 26.81
CA ASP A 281 -2.83 3.33 27.76
C ASP A 281 -1.78 2.62 28.63
N SER A 282 -1.48 3.23 29.78
CA SER A 282 -0.51 2.70 30.74
C SER A 282 -0.90 1.32 31.27
N ASN A 283 -2.20 1.06 31.48
CA ASN A 283 -2.68 -0.22 32.02
C ASN A 283 -2.42 -1.36 31.04
N ARG A 284 -2.70 -1.12 29.75
CA ARG A 284 -2.41 -2.10 28.70
C ARG A 284 -0.93 -2.42 28.65
N GLN A 285 -0.07 -1.43 28.81
CA GLN A 285 1.37 -1.65 28.76
C GLN A 285 1.91 -2.34 30.02
N LEU A 286 1.34 -2.04 31.19
CA LEU A 286 1.65 -2.73 32.44
C LEU A 286 1.30 -4.22 32.36
N GLU A 287 0.13 -4.56 31.79
CA GLU A 287 -0.26 -5.97 31.59
C GLU A 287 0.77 -6.73 30.74
N ILE A 288 1.34 -6.10 29.72
CA ILE A 288 2.36 -6.71 28.87
C ILE A 288 3.67 -6.92 29.64
N ILE A 289 4.06 -5.96 30.48
CA ILE A 289 5.23 -6.08 31.36
C ILE A 289 5.03 -7.25 32.33
N MET A 290 3.87 -7.35 32.97
CA MET A 290 3.52 -8.44 33.87
C MET A 290 3.61 -9.80 33.16
N LEU A 291 2.97 -9.92 32.00
CA LEU A 291 2.98 -11.17 31.22
C LEU A 291 4.40 -11.59 30.80
N LEU A 292 5.26 -10.64 30.43
CA LEU A 292 6.65 -10.94 30.08
C LEU A 292 7.43 -11.47 31.30
N VAL A 293 7.30 -10.83 32.46
CA VAL A 293 7.95 -11.26 33.71
C VAL A 293 7.43 -12.63 34.16
N GLU A 294 6.12 -12.84 34.12
CA GLU A 294 5.49 -14.15 34.42
C GLU A 294 5.98 -15.28 33.50
N ASN A 295 6.38 -14.94 32.27
CA ASN A 295 6.94 -15.88 31.30
C ASN A 295 8.48 -15.90 31.27
N GLY A 296 9.13 -15.38 32.33
CA GLY A 296 10.57 -15.53 32.55
C GLY A 296 11.44 -14.48 31.87
N ALA A 297 10.92 -13.28 31.61
CA ALA A 297 11.74 -12.16 31.19
C ALA A 297 12.78 -11.80 32.27
N ASP A 298 14.04 -11.63 31.87
CA ASP A 298 15.11 -11.22 32.75
C ASP A 298 14.95 -9.73 33.11
N ILE A 299 14.68 -9.47 34.39
CA ILE A 299 14.48 -8.13 34.94
C ILE A 299 15.80 -7.42 35.29
N THR A 300 16.93 -8.12 35.18
CA THR A 300 18.27 -7.64 35.56
C THR A 300 19.16 -7.34 34.35
N ASP A 301 18.78 -7.84 33.17
CA ASP A 301 19.60 -7.75 31.97
C ASP A 301 19.68 -6.32 31.42
N GLU A 302 20.91 -5.87 31.13
CA GLU A 302 21.16 -4.49 30.69
C GLU A 302 21.08 -4.38 29.15
N ASP A 303 20.54 -3.24 28.69
CA ASP A 303 20.66 -2.86 27.28
C ASP A 303 22.11 -2.45 26.93
N ASN A 304 22.46 -2.47 25.65
CA ASN A 304 23.83 -2.18 25.22
C ASN A 304 24.09 -0.69 24.94
N VAL A 305 23.09 0.20 25.13
CA VAL A 305 23.19 1.63 24.76
C VAL A 305 23.47 2.49 25.98
N TYR A 306 22.64 2.34 27.00
CA TYR A 306 22.66 3.09 28.24
C TYR A 306 23.08 2.22 29.42
N LEU A 307 23.25 0.91 29.21
CA LEU A 307 23.56 -0.06 30.26
C LEU A 307 22.50 -0.03 31.38
N MET A 308 21.24 0.18 30.97
CA MET A 308 20.12 0.25 31.90
C MET A 308 19.46 -1.11 32.05
N THR A 309 19.21 -1.50 33.30
CA THR A 309 18.28 -2.60 33.60
C THR A 309 16.84 -2.17 33.31
N PRO A 310 15.88 -3.11 33.16
CA PRO A 310 14.46 -2.81 33.06
C PRO A 310 13.94 -1.85 34.13
N LEU A 311 14.37 -2.01 35.39
CA LEU A 311 13.99 -1.09 36.47
C LEU A 311 14.52 0.32 36.22
N GLN A 312 15.80 0.47 35.90
CA GLN A 312 16.43 1.78 35.68
C GLN A 312 15.78 2.49 34.47
N LEU A 313 15.45 1.74 33.43
CA LEU A 313 14.73 2.22 32.27
C LEU A 313 13.31 2.68 32.62
N ALA A 314 12.58 1.95 33.46
CA ALA A 314 11.25 2.35 33.91
C ALA A 314 11.27 3.65 34.74
N ILE A 315 12.31 3.84 35.56
CA ILE A 315 12.53 5.09 36.31
C ILE A 315 12.82 6.25 35.34
N GLU A 316 13.68 6.04 34.34
CA GLU A 316 14.03 7.07 33.35
C GLU A 316 12.82 7.51 32.51
N GLN A 317 11.96 6.57 32.11
CA GLN A 317 10.71 6.83 31.39
C GLN A 317 9.57 7.34 32.30
N ASN A 318 9.81 7.50 33.61
CA ASN A 318 8.81 7.90 34.61
C ASN A 318 7.55 7.00 34.61
N ARG A 319 7.75 5.69 34.39
CA ARG A 319 6.72 4.64 34.39
C ARG A 319 6.57 4.04 35.79
N MET A 320 6.00 4.82 36.71
CA MET A 320 5.89 4.46 38.13
C MET A 320 5.09 3.18 38.39
N ASP A 321 4.17 2.84 37.50
CA ASP A 321 3.43 1.58 37.48
C ASP A 321 4.37 0.38 37.29
N ALA A 322 5.25 0.45 36.28
CA ALA A 322 6.26 -0.57 36.02
C ALA A 322 7.34 -0.61 37.11
N VAL A 323 7.76 0.54 37.66
CA VAL A 323 8.72 0.61 38.76
C VAL A 323 8.20 -0.17 39.96
N SER A 324 6.97 0.13 40.41
CA SER A 324 6.38 -0.52 41.58
C SER A 324 6.31 -2.05 41.38
N PHE A 325 5.86 -2.49 40.20
CA PHE A 325 5.78 -3.92 39.88
C PHE A 325 7.17 -4.59 39.82
N LEU A 326 8.16 -3.96 39.20
CA LEU A 326 9.49 -4.55 39.07
C LEU A 326 10.21 -4.64 40.43
N GLU A 327 10.06 -3.62 41.30
CA GLU A 327 10.56 -3.63 42.69
C GLU A 327 10.03 -4.84 43.47
N GLU A 328 8.73 -5.11 43.39
CA GLU A 328 8.10 -6.26 44.05
C GLU A 328 8.62 -7.62 43.54
N ASN A 329 9.13 -7.70 42.31
CA ASN A 329 9.61 -8.95 41.69
C ASN A 329 11.14 -9.14 41.77
N MET A 330 11.87 -8.22 42.39
CA MET A 330 13.31 -8.35 42.65
C MET A 330 13.65 -8.90 44.04
N GLU A 331 12.68 -8.95 44.95
CA GLU A 331 12.81 -9.50 46.32
C GLU A 331 12.60 -11.03 46.37
#